data_AF-A0A6I6JCS1-F1
#
_entry.id   AF-A0A6I6JCS1-F1
#
_cell.length_a   1.000
_cell.length_b   1.000
_cell.length_c   1.000
_cell.angle_alpha   90.00
_cell.angle_beta   90.00
_cell.angle_gamma   90.00
#
_symmetry.space_group_name_H-M   'P 1'
#
loop_
_entity.id
_entity.type
_entity.pdbx_description
1 polymer ?
#
loop_
_entity_poly.entity_id
_entity_poly.type
_entity_poly.pdbx_seq_one_letter_code
_entity_poly.pdbx_strand_id
1 'polypeptide(L)'
;MKRTIFTTVLAALLLLAATAYAQQVPELRGTWKGETKIQTLDRVIESECAIVIDVQNGNTFTGYKLYFKKKVLTREKLVGIYDNGRIIIAENKNESASGRLTGKQSMELIYVDHSADARVQFCALNRIHFTTGFVEIDKDGDKVLMRAEITHHYPLNAERIIKEADRNNDGKLTQKEWEDWKKKNGE
;
A
#
# COMPACT_ATOMS: atom_id res chain seq x y z
N MET A 1 -37.83 -43.94 -0.76
CA MET A 1 -36.58 -43.72 0.00
C MET A 1 -35.40 -43.20 -0.82
N LYS A 2 -35.16 -43.61 -2.07
CA LYS A 2 -33.99 -43.13 -2.86
C LYS A 2 -34.04 -41.66 -3.30
N ARG A 3 -35.24 -41.05 -3.47
CA ARG A 3 -35.39 -39.64 -3.90
C ARG A 3 -35.18 -38.60 -2.78
N THR A 4 -35.40 -38.96 -1.52
CA THR A 4 -35.25 -38.05 -0.37
C THR A 4 -33.81 -37.92 0.11
N ILE A 5 -32.96 -38.94 -0.12
CA ILE A 5 -31.53 -38.90 0.21
C ILE A 5 -30.76 -37.99 -0.77
N PHE A 6 -31.16 -37.96 -2.04
CA PHE A 6 -30.49 -37.15 -3.06
C PHE A 6 -30.68 -35.64 -2.85
N THR A 7 -31.85 -35.24 -2.35
CA THR A 7 -32.17 -33.84 -2.05
C THR A 7 -31.47 -33.32 -0.79
N THR A 8 -31.29 -34.16 0.22
CA THR A 8 -30.54 -33.79 1.44
C THR A 8 -29.04 -33.67 1.18
N VAL A 9 -28.46 -34.54 0.35
CA VAL A 9 -27.05 -34.44 -0.06
C VAL A 9 -26.81 -33.20 -0.94
N LEU A 10 -27.73 -32.87 -1.85
CA LEU A 10 -27.62 -31.67 -2.68
C LEU A 10 -27.75 -30.37 -1.85
N ALA A 11 -28.64 -30.34 -0.86
CA ALA A 11 -28.77 -29.21 0.07
C ALA A 11 -27.53 -29.06 0.98
N ALA A 12 -26.93 -30.16 1.45
CA ALA A 12 -25.68 -30.13 2.21
C ALA A 12 -24.49 -29.65 1.35
N LEU A 13 -24.43 -30.05 0.07
CA LEU A 13 -23.41 -29.56 -0.88
C LEU A 13 -23.58 -28.07 -1.21
N LEU A 14 -24.82 -27.57 -1.32
CA LEU A 14 -25.10 -26.14 -1.52
C LEU A 14 -24.77 -25.31 -0.26
N LEU A 15 -25.00 -25.85 0.94
CA LEU A 15 -24.61 -25.21 2.20
C LEU A 15 -23.10 -25.20 2.43
N LEU A 16 -22.37 -26.21 1.92
CA LEU A 16 -20.90 -26.24 1.92
C LEU A 16 -20.28 -25.34 0.83
N ALA A 17 -20.97 -25.10 -0.28
CA ALA A 17 -20.55 -24.14 -1.31
C ALA A 17 -20.82 -22.67 -0.90
N ALA A 18 -21.64 -22.45 0.13
CA ALA A 18 -21.90 -21.15 0.72
C ALA A 18 -20.91 -20.79 1.85
N THR A 19 -19.72 -21.42 1.90
CA THR A 19 -18.60 -20.83 2.64
C THR A 19 -18.29 -19.50 1.97
N ALA A 20 -18.86 -18.45 2.57
CA ALA A 20 -18.68 -17.07 2.21
C ALA A 20 -17.24 -16.85 1.74
N TYR A 21 -17.10 -16.36 0.51
CA TYR A 21 -15.90 -15.62 0.14
C TYR A 21 -15.87 -14.41 1.07
N ALA A 22 -15.32 -14.57 2.28
CA ALA A 22 -14.83 -13.46 3.04
C ALA A 22 -13.83 -12.80 2.10
N GLN A 23 -14.22 -11.65 1.53
CA GLN A 23 -13.40 -10.92 0.58
C GLN A 23 -12.07 -10.67 1.30
N GLN A 24 -11.03 -11.39 0.91
CA GLN A 24 -9.72 -11.26 1.53
C GLN A 24 -9.33 -9.79 1.39
N VAL A 25 -9.05 -9.15 2.53
CA VAL A 25 -8.60 -7.76 2.50
C VAL A 25 -7.31 -7.74 1.69
N PRO A 26 -7.21 -6.94 0.62
CA PRO A 26 -6.01 -6.86 -0.17
C PRO A 26 -4.85 -6.32 0.67
N GLU A 27 -3.64 -6.76 0.36
CA GLU A 27 -2.42 -6.19 0.92
C GLU A 27 -2.25 -4.75 0.42
N LEU A 28 -2.29 -3.76 1.30
CA LEU A 28 -2.17 -2.34 0.97
C LEU A 28 -0.81 -1.76 1.38
N ARG A 29 0.01 -2.47 2.18
CA ARG A 29 1.27 -1.94 2.68
C ARG A 29 2.27 -1.63 1.57
N GLY A 30 2.96 -0.50 1.69
CA GLY A 30 3.97 -0.06 0.76
C GLY A 30 3.84 1.41 0.41
N THR A 31 4.74 1.85 -0.46
CA THR A 31 4.71 3.22 -0.99
C THR A 31 3.88 3.25 -2.26
N TRP A 32 2.94 4.19 -2.32
CA TRP A 32 2.13 4.49 -3.48
C TRP A 32 2.45 5.90 -3.93
N LYS A 33 2.79 6.07 -5.21
CA LYS A 33 3.18 7.35 -5.79
C LYS A 33 2.46 7.56 -7.11
N GLY A 34 2.11 8.81 -7.41
CA GLY A 34 1.67 9.18 -8.74
C GLY A 34 1.33 10.64 -8.86
N GLU A 35 0.61 10.95 -9.93
CA GLU A 35 0.22 12.31 -10.28
C GLU A 35 -1.01 12.75 -9.47
N THR A 36 -1.08 14.06 -9.22
CA THR A 36 -2.23 14.65 -8.55
C THR A 36 -2.71 15.92 -9.22
N LYS A 37 -4.04 16.11 -9.21
CA LYS A 37 -4.72 17.32 -9.63
C LYS A 37 -5.46 17.91 -8.45
N ILE A 38 -5.13 19.14 -8.09
CA ILE A 38 -5.71 19.86 -6.96
C ILE A 38 -6.56 20.99 -7.51
N GLN A 39 -7.88 20.91 -7.31
CA GLN A 39 -8.80 22.00 -7.56
C GLN A 39 -8.92 22.84 -6.28
N THR A 40 -8.52 24.10 -6.39
CA THR A 40 -8.73 25.15 -5.37
C THR A 40 -9.91 26.04 -5.79
N LEU A 41 -10.25 27.06 -5.02
CA LEU A 41 -11.31 28.01 -5.41
C LEU A 41 -10.96 28.82 -6.66
N ASP A 42 -9.68 29.05 -6.93
CA ASP A 42 -9.20 29.96 -7.97
C ASP A 42 -8.48 29.27 -9.15
N ARG A 43 -7.96 28.05 -8.95
CA ARG A 43 -7.12 27.38 -9.95
C ARG A 43 -7.03 25.86 -9.81
N VAL A 44 -6.50 25.24 -10.86
CA VAL A 44 -6.03 23.84 -10.86
C VAL A 44 -4.51 23.82 -10.71
N ILE A 45 -4.01 22.95 -9.84
CA ILE A 45 -2.58 22.73 -9.62
C ILE A 45 -2.28 21.26 -9.90
N GLU A 46 -1.27 20.99 -10.73
CA GLU A 46 -0.74 19.65 -10.94
C GLU A 46 0.52 19.43 -10.09
N SER A 47 0.64 18.25 -9.49
CA SER A 47 1.77 17.91 -8.62
C SER A 47 1.96 16.39 -8.54
N GLU A 48 2.84 15.96 -7.64
CA GLU A 48 2.97 14.56 -7.24
C GLU A 48 2.31 14.31 -5.88
N CYS A 49 1.73 13.13 -5.70
CA CYS A 49 1.26 12.64 -4.42
C CYS A 49 1.97 11.33 -4.09
N ALA A 50 2.36 11.17 -2.83
CA ALA A 50 2.85 9.91 -2.33
C ALA A 50 2.25 9.61 -0.95
N ILE A 51 1.85 8.36 -0.76
CA ILE A 51 1.45 7.82 0.53
C ILE A 51 2.28 6.59 0.83
N VAL A 52 2.51 6.34 2.11
CA VAL A 52 3.13 5.11 2.60
C VAL A 52 2.17 4.48 3.58
N ILE A 53 1.81 3.23 3.34
CA ILE A 53 1.02 2.41 4.26
C ILE A 53 2.02 1.47 4.95
N ASP A 54 2.28 1.72 6.24
CA ASP A 54 3.32 1.01 6.99
C ASP A 54 2.78 -0.24 7.69
N VAL A 55 1.60 -0.10 8.30
CA VAL A 55 1.00 -1.13 9.14
C VAL A 55 -0.42 -1.38 8.62
N GLN A 56 -0.76 -2.65 8.47
CA GLN A 56 -2.11 -3.08 8.13
C GLN A 56 -2.51 -4.22 9.06
N ASN A 57 -3.66 -4.05 9.73
CA ASN A 57 -4.25 -5.01 10.65
C ASN A 57 -5.65 -5.36 10.13
N GLY A 58 -5.73 -6.45 9.38
CA GLY A 58 -6.94 -6.82 8.66
C GLY A 58 -7.34 -5.70 7.70
N ASN A 59 -8.53 -5.14 7.91
CA ASN A 59 -9.09 -4.08 7.08
C ASN A 59 -8.73 -2.66 7.52
N THR A 60 -7.96 -2.49 8.61
CA THR A 60 -7.48 -1.17 9.07
C THR A 60 -6.00 -1.00 8.77
N PHE A 61 -5.55 0.24 8.62
CA PHE A 61 -4.15 0.54 8.36
C PHE A 61 -3.72 1.90 8.89
N THR A 62 -2.41 2.08 9.06
CA THR A 62 -1.78 3.36 9.42
C THR A 62 -0.61 3.64 8.49
N GLY A 63 -0.28 4.91 8.32
CA GLY A 63 0.80 5.31 7.45
C GLY A 63 1.05 6.81 7.48
N TYR A 64 1.58 7.32 6.38
CA TYR A 64 1.77 8.75 6.21
C TYR A 64 1.69 9.22 4.76
N LYS A 65 1.19 10.44 4.56
CA LYS A 65 1.26 11.20 3.32
C LYS A 65 2.58 11.96 3.24
N LEU A 66 3.16 12.02 2.06
CA LEU A 66 4.40 12.75 1.74
C LEU A 66 4.09 13.88 0.77
N TYR A 67 4.50 15.09 1.12
CA TYR A 67 4.41 16.26 0.25
C TYR A 67 5.49 17.28 0.57
N PHE A 68 5.81 18.16 -0.38
CA PHE A 68 6.74 19.25 -0.14
C PHE A 68 5.99 20.50 0.32
N LYS A 69 6.38 21.04 1.48
CA LYS A 69 5.93 22.35 1.97
C LYS A 69 7.13 23.28 2.04
N LYS A 70 7.15 24.33 1.21
CA LYS A 70 8.28 25.28 1.12
C LYS A 70 9.63 24.57 0.91
N LYS A 71 9.68 23.59 0.00
CA LYS A 71 10.84 22.72 -0.30
C LYS A 71 11.27 21.77 0.83
N VAL A 72 10.54 21.71 1.94
CA VAL A 72 10.76 20.74 3.01
C VAL A 72 9.83 19.56 2.80
N LEU A 73 10.39 18.35 2.71
CA LEU A 73 9.60 17.12 2.71
C LEU A 73 8.86 17.00 4.04
N THR A 74 7.53 17.02 3.97
CA THR A 74 6.65 16.91 5.12
C THR A 74 6.06 15.51 5.15
N ARG A 75 6.01 14.93 6.35
CA ARG A 75 5.34 13.66 6.63
C ARG A 75 4.12 13.93 7.48
N GLU A 76 2.96 13.50 7.02
CA GLU A 76 1.70 13.66 7.73
C GLU A 76 1.10 12.30 8.02
N LYS A 77 0.89 11.99 9.30
CA LYS A 77 0.34 10.69 9.71
C LYS A 77 -1.10 10.56 9.24
N LEU A 78 -1.46 9.34 8.86
CA LEU A 78 -2.82 8.97 8.49
C LEU A 78 -3.22 7.64 9.13
N VAL A 79 -4.53 7.46 9.28
CA VAL A 79 -5.17 6.19 9.59
C VAL A 79 -6.25 5.91 8.56
N GLY A 80 -6.52 4.66 8.27
CA GLY A 80 -7.54 4.32 7.28
C GLY A 80 -8.15 2.95 7.45
N ILE A 81 -9.20 2.73 6.66
CA ILE A 81 -9.93 1.47 6.56
C ILE A 81 -10.15 1.14 5.09
N TYR A 82 -10.01 -0.14 4.77
CA TYR A 82 -10.48 -0.74 3.54
C TYR A 82 -11.81 -1.43 3.82
N ASP A 83 -12.87 -1.05 3.12
CA ASP A 83 -14.17 -1.68 3.27
C ASP A 83 -14.79 -1.92 1.90
N ASN A 84 -14.98 -3.19 1.54
CA ASN A 84 -15.66 -3.62 0.32
C ASN A 84 -15.20 -2.87 -0.95
N GLY A 85 -13.87 -2.79 -1.17
CA GLY A 85 -13.29 -2.11 -2.34
C GLY A 85 -13.06 -0.61 -2.16
N ARG A 86 -13.54 -0.01 -1.07
CA ARG A 86 -13.34 1.41 -0.76
C ARG A 86 -12.20 1.58 0.22
N ILE A 87 -11.47 2.68 0.05
CA ILE A 87 -10.44 3.14 0.98
C ILE A 87 -10.98 4.42 1.60
N ILE A 88 -10.92 4.53 2.92
CA ILE A 88 -11.26 5.76 3.65
C ILE A 88 -10.08 6.08 4.55
N ILE A 89 -9.63 7.33 4.51
CA ILE A 89 -8.47 7.81 5.24
C ILE A 89 -8.87 9.04 6.05
N ALA A 90 -8.50 9.03 7.33
CA ALA A 90 -8.53 10.20 8.18
C ALA A 90 -7.11 10.72 8.39
N GLU A 91 -6.94 12.03 8.19
CA GLU A 91 -5.69 12.74 8.38
C GLU A 91 -5.84 13.81 9.46
N ASN A 92 -4.78 14.59 9.70
CA ASN A 92 -4.85 15.70 10.64
C ASN A 92 -5.60 16.90 10.02
N LYS A 93 -6.11 17.78 10.89
CA LYS A 93 -6.55 19.14 10.55
C LYS A 93 -7.58 19.23 9.41
N ASN A 94 -8.68 18.49 9.53
CA ASN A 94 -9.86 18.61 8.65
C ASN A 94 -9.67 18.07 7.23
N GLU A 95 -8.60 17.30 6.98
CA GLU A 95 -8.44 16.59 5.71
C GLU A 95 -8.95 15.14 5.87
N SER A 96 -9.67 14.68 4.85
CA SER A 96 -10.06 13.28 4.73
C SER A 96 -9.88 12.83 3.29
N ALA A 97 -9.59 11.56 3.09
CA ALA A 97 -9.51 10.96 1.78
C ALA A 97 -10.48 9.79 1.64
N SER A 98 -11.01 9.61 0.45
CA SER A 98 -11.74 8.40 0.08
C SER A 98 -11.31 7.94 -1.30
N GLY A 99 -11.42 6.65 -1.57
CA GLY A 99 -10.93 6.11 -2.82
C GLY A 99 -11.16 4.62 -2.95
N ARG A 100 -10.36 3.99 -3.80
CA ARG A 100 -10.47 2.56 -4.12
C ARG A 100 -9.19 2.06 -4.78
N LEU A 101 -9.02 0.74 -4.74
CA LEU A 101 -8.10 0.08 -5.66
C LEU A 101 -8.69 0.09 -7.08
N THR A 102 -7.88 0.45 -8.07
CA THR A 102 -8.21 0.32 -9.49
C THR A 102 -7.58 -0.91 -10.12
N GLY A 103 -6.66 -1.55 -9.41
CA GLY A 103 -5.98 -2.80 -9.75
C GLY A 103 -5.20 -3.32 -8.55
N LYS A 104 -4.45 -4.42 -8.73
CA LYS A 104 -3.60 -4.97 -7.65
C LYS A 104 -2.54 -3.98 -7.15
N GLN A 105 -2.06 -3.14 -8.06
CA GLN A 105 -0.92 -2.24 -7.86
C GLN A 105 -1.26 -0.78 -8.18
N SER A 106 -2.55 -0.45 -8.28
CA SER A 106 -3.01 0.90 -8.57
C SER A 106 -4.21 1.27 -7.71
N MET A 107 -4.26 2.53 -7.29
CA MET A 107 -5.38 3.08 -6.51
C MET A 107 -5.67 4.52 -6.91
N GLU A 108 -6.89 4.94 -6.63
CA GLU A 108 -7.33 6.32 -6.76
C GLU A 108 -7.75 6.83 -5.39
N LEU A 109 -7.32 8.04 -5.03
CA LEU A 109 -7.72 8.73 -3.81
C LEU A 109 -8.23 10.14 -4.14
N ILE A 110 -9.28 10.54 -3.47
CA ILE A 110 -9.85 11.89 -3.49
C ILE A 110 -9.73 12.44 -2.07
N TYR A 111 -8.92 13.47 -1.90
CA TYR A 111 -8.81 14.23 -0.67
C TYR A 111 -9.76 15.42 -0.73
N VAL A 112 -10.42 15.69 0.39
CA VAL A 112 -11.26 16.87 0.61
C VAL A 112 -10.73 17.60 1.83
N ASP A 113 -10.33 18.85 1.61
CA ASP A 113 -9.96 19.81 2.63
C ASP A 113 -11.08 20.84 2.73
N HIS A 114 -11.73 20.89 3.90
CA HIS A 114 -12.85 21.79 4.18
C HIS A 114 -12.45 22.94 5.13
N SER A 115 -11.17 23.28 5.18
CA SER A 115 -10.68 24.48 5.85
C SER A 115 -11.05 25.76 5.09
N ALA A 116 -10.54 26.92 5.55
CA ALA A 116 -10.76 28.21 4.88
C ALA A 116 -10.19 28.22 3.45
N ASP A 117 -9.18 27.39 3.18
CA ASP A 117 -8.56 27.22 1.87
C ASP A 117 -9.09 25.95 1.18
N ALA A 118 -10.41 25.87 1.05
CA ALA A 118 -11.11 24.68 0.57
C ALA A 118 -10.55 24.19 -0.79
N ARG A 119 -10.31 22.87 -0.86
CA ARG A 119 -9.75 22.23 -2.05
C ARG A 119 -10.15 20.76 -2.14
N VAL A 120 -10.21 20.27 -3.36
CA VAL A 120 -10.36 18.84 -3.67
C VAL A 120 -9.14 18.40 -4.44
N GLN A 121 -8.56 17.27 -4.04
CA GLN A 121 -7.38 16.73 -4.66
C GLN A 121 -7.62 15.29 -5.13
N PHE A 122 -7.46 15.04 -6.41
CA PHE A 122 -7.49 13.69 -6.99
C PHE A 122 -6.06 13.17 -7.15
N CYS A 123 -5.82 11.92 -6.75
CA CYS A 123 -4.53 11.24 -6.88
C CYS A 123 -4.73 9.91 -7.59
N ALA A 124 -4.04 9.71 -8.71
CA ALA A 124 -3.91 8.40 -9.35
C ALA A 124 -2.54 7.83 -8.95
N LEU A 125 -2.53 6.75 -8.17
CA LEU A 125 -1.34 6.24 -7.51
C LEU A 125 -1.03 4.82 -8.00
N ASN A 126 0.26 4.56 -8.21
CA ASN A 126 0.79 3.22 -8.45
C ASN A 126 1.69 2.80 -7.29
N ARG A 127 1.67 1.52 -6.93
CA ARG A 127 2.60 1.00 -5.94
C ARG A 127 4.01 1.04 -6.51
N ILE A 128 4.98 1.50 -5.72
CA ILE A 128 6.39 1.41 -6.09
C ILE A 128 6.80 -0.06 -6.04
N HIS A 129 7.29 -0.57 -7.17
CA HIS A 129 7.79 -1.93 -7.30
C HIS A 129 9.28 -2.02 -6.95
N PHE A 130 9.68 -3.16 -6.39
CA PHE A 130 11.07 -3.51 -6.13
C PHE A 130 11.64 -4.32 -7.30
N THR A 131 11.73 -3.70 -8.48
CA THR A 131 12.16 -4.38 -9.71
C THR A 131 13.67 -4.59 -9.79
N THR A 132 14.44 -3.75 -9.11
CA THR A 132 15.91 -3.78 -9.14
C THR A 132 16.44 -5.14 -8.65
N GLY A 133 17.40 -5.68 -9.39
CA GLY A 133 18.06 -6.94 -9.07
C GLY A 133 19.02 -6.77 -7.90
N PHE A 134 19.31 -7.87 -7.18
CA PHE A 134 20.26 -7.88 -6.06
C PHE A 134 21.59 -7.18 -6.40
N VAL A 135 22.20 -7.56 -7.54
CA VAL A 135 23.51 -7.07 -8.00
C VAL A 135 23.53 -5.56 -8.28
N GLU A 136 22.38 -4.97 -8.59
CA GLU A 136 22.33 -3.52 -8.87
C GLU A 136 22.32 -2.69 -7.58
N ILE A 137 21.86 -3.28 -6.47
CA ILE A 137 21.78 -2.65 -5.14
C ILE A 137 23.08 -2.88 -4.37
N ASP A 138 23.65 -4.09 -4.46
CA ASP A 138 24.94 -4.48 -3.88
C ASP A 138 26.07 -3.71 -4.59
N LYS A 139 26.45 -2.56 -4.01
CA LYS A 139 27.40 -1.62 -4.64
C LYS A 139 28.84 -2.00 -4.39
N ASP A 140 29.14 -2.62 -3.25
CA ASP A 140 30.49 -3.02 -2.89
C ASP A 140 30.83 -4.46 -3.31
N GLY A 141 29.84 -5.24 -3.74
CA GLY A 141 30.00 -6.57 -4.31
C GLY A 141 30.27 -7.64 -3.25
N ASP A 142 29.95 -7.36 -1.98
CA ASP A 142 30.18 -8.25 -0.85
C ASP A 142 29.14 -9.39 -0.75
N LYS A 143 28.15 -9.38 -1.65
CA LYS A 143 27.06 -10.35 -1.77
C LYS A 143 26.08 -10.32 -0.60
N VAL A 144 25.98 -9.21 0.11
CA VAL A 144 24.89 -8.90 1.02
C VAL A 144 24.36 -7.49 0.76
N LEU A 145 23.10 -7.21 1.07
CA LEU A 145 22.56 -5.85 1.03
C LEU A 145 22.54 -5.27 2.43
N MET A 146 23.33 -4.24 2.64
CA MET A 146 23.36 -3.48 3.88
C MET A 146 22.22 -2.47 3.91
N ARG A 147 21.79 -2.09 5.11
CA ARG A 147 20.77 -1.05 5.33
C ARG A 147 21.04 0.22 4.52
N ALA A 148 22.30 0.65 4.43
CA ALA A 148 22.69 1.85 3.71
C ALA A 148 22.40 1.74 2.21
N GLU A 149 22.65 0.60 1.59
CA GLU A 149 22.43 0.36 0.16
C GLU A 149 20.93 0.30 -0.15
N ILE A 150 20.16 -0.38 0.69
CA ILE A 150 18.70 -0.41 0.58
C ILE A 150 18.12 1.00 0.80
N THR A 151 18.65 1.77 1.74
CA THR A 151 18.21 3.15 1.99
C THR A 151 18.54 4.07 0.83
N HIS A 152 19.72 3.90 0.22
CA HIS A 152 20.11 4.67 -0.94
C HIS A 152 19.16 4.42 -2.11
N HIS A 153 18.82 3.15 -2.36
CA HIS A 153 18.04 2.77 -3.53
C HIS A 153 16.53 2.88 -3.33
N TYR A 154 16.04 2.57 -2.12
CA TYR A 154 14.62 2.59 -1.74
C TYR A 154 14.38 3.40 -0.45
N PRO A 155 14.65 4.72 -0.46
CA PRO A 155 14.65 5.55 0.75
C PRO A 155 13.32 5.57 1.51
N LEU A 156 12.19 5.34 0.83
CA LEU A 156 10.86 5.32 1.44
C LEU A 156 10.44 3.94 1.97
N ASN A 157 11.13 2.88 1.57
CA ASN A 157 10.76 1.50 1.92
C ASN A 157 11.85 0.75 2.68
N ALA A 158 13.05 1.31 2.87
CA ALA A 158 14.20 0.59 3.43
C ALA A 158 13.93 -0.04 4.79
N GLU A 159 13.30 0.69 5.72
CA GLU A 159 12.93 0.13 7.03
C GLU A 159 12.00 -1.07 6.90
N ARG A 160 11.00 -0.99 6.02
CA ARG A 160 10.05 -2.08 5.78
C ARG A 160 10.73 -3.28 5.13
N ILE A 161 11.54 -3.03 4.10
CA ILE A 161 12.33 -4.04 3.40
C ILE A 161 13.16 -4.82 4.41
N ILE A 162 13.96 -4.13 5.21
CA ILE A 162 14.86 -4.79 6.17
C ILE A 162 14.04 -5.58 7.18
N LYS A 163 13.04 -4.96 7.80
CA LYS A 163 12.19 -5.62 8.81
C LYS A 163 11.49 -6.88 8.30
N GLU A 164 11.12 -6.93 7.02
CA GLU A 164 10.35 -8.04 6.45
C GLU A 164 11.23 -9.08 5.73
N ALA A 165 12.37 -8.67 5.18
CA ALA A 165 13.26 -9.53 4.40
C ALA A 165 14.36 -10.17 5.25
N ASP A 166 14.86 -9.47 6.27
CA ASP A 166 15.92 -9.94 7.17
C ASP A 166 15.35 -11.00 8.13
N ARG A 167 15.47 -12.28 7.77
CA ARG A 167 14.82 -13.36 8.52
C ARG A 167 15.63 -13.78 9.73
N ASN A 168 16.95 -13.67 9.64
CA ASN A 168 17.85 -14.04 10.73
C ASN A 168 18.12 -12.85 11.68
N ASN A 169 17.63 -11.64 11.35
CA ASN A 169 17.79 -10.40 12.11
C ASN A 169 19.26 -10.00 12.30
N ASP A 170 20.11 -10.25 11.31
CA ASP A 170 21.54 -9.91 11.36
C ASP A 170 21.84 -8.50 10.82
N GLY A 171 20.82 -7.77 10.35
CA GLY A 171 20.90 -6.39 9.88
C GLY A 171 21.29 -6.24 8.41
N LYS A 172 21.43 -7.34 7.67
CA LYS A 172 21.78 -7.39 6.24
C LYS A 172 20.87 -8.39 5.52
N LEU A 173 20.80 -8.29 4.19
CA LEU A 173 20.01 -9.23 3.39
C LEU A 173 20.91 -10.06 2.49
N THR A 174 20.82 -11.38 2.62
CA THR A 174 21.40 -12.27 1.61
C THR A 174 20.60 -12.19 0.30
N GLN A 175 21.22 -12.63 -0.82
CA GLN A 175 20.51 -12.74 -2.10
C GLN A 175 19.23 -13.56 -2.01
N LYS A 176 19.26 -14.65 -1.23
CA LYS A 176 18.08 -15.51 -1.02
C LYS A 176 16.96 -14.76 -0.29
N GLU A 177 17.28 -14.03 0.76
CA GLU A 177 16.30 -13.24 1.52
C GLU A 177 15.66 -12.15 0.66
N TRP A 178 16.48 -11.44 -0.11
CA TRP A 178 16.03 -10.42 -1.06
C TRP A 178 15.06 -11.00 -2.11
N GLU A 179 15.45 -12.07 -2.80
CA GLU A 179 14.63 -12.65 -3.87
C GLU A 179 13.35 -13.31 -3.32
N ASP A 180 13.45 -14.00 -2.18
CA ASP A 180 12.26 -14.57 -1.52
C ASP A 180 11.27 -13.47 -1.09
N TRP A 181 11.78 -12.34 -0.57
CA TRP A 181 10.94 -11.21 -0.16
C TRP A 181 10.33 -10.50 -1.36
N LYS A 182 11.11 -10.28 -2.43
CA LYS A 182 10.62 -9.71 -3.70
C LYS A 182 9.51 -10.54 -4.31
N LYS A 183 9.66 -11.88 -4.35
CA LYS A 183 8.61 -12.76 -4.89
C LYS A 183 7.28 -12.62 -4.14
N LYS A 184 7.31 -12.28 -2.85
CA LYS A 184 6.10 -12.08 -2.03
C LYS A 184 5.50 -10.68 -2.17
N ASN A 185 6.32 -9.66 -2.49
CA ASN A 185 5.94 -8.25 -2.41
C ASN A 185 6.02 -7.48 -3.75
N GLY A 186 6.51 -8.12 -4.81
CA GLY A 186 6.79 -7.52 -6.12
C GLY A 186 5.79 -7.87 -7.22
N GLU A 187 4.90 -8.84 -6.99
CA GLU A 187 3.79 -9.24 -7.89
C GLU A 187 2.46 -8.57 -7.50
#